data_AF-A0A937TV48-F1
#
_entry.id   AF-A0A937TV48-F1
#
_cell.length_a   1.000
_cell.length_b   1.000
_cell.length_c   1.000
_cell.angle_alpha   90.00
_cell.angle_beta   90.00
_cell.angle_gamma   90.00
#
_symmetry.space_group_name_H-M   'P 1'
#
loop_
_entity.id
_entity.type
_entity.pdbx_description
1 polymer ?
#
loop_
_entity_poly.entity_id
_entity_poly.type
_entity_poly.pdbx_seq_one_letter_code
_entity_poly.pdbx_strand_id
1 'polypeptide(L)' 'MSGHSHWAGIKYKKAANDAKRGKVWSKVARMIIVAAKNGGGDPAANLALR' A
#
# COMPACT_ATOMS: atom_id res chain seq x y z
N MET A 1 -24.22 -1.40 29.44
CA MET A 1 -24.51 -1.21 28.01
C MET A 1 -23.27 -1.56 27.21
N SER A 2 -23.33 -2.59 26.38
CA SER A 2 -22.22 -3.06 25.54
C SER A 2 -21.91 -2.04 24.44
N GLY A 3 -21.06 -1.05 24.75
CA GLY A 3 -20.66 0.04 23.84
C GLY A 3 -19.74 -0.35 22.68
N HIS A 4 -19.66 -1.64 22.33
CA HIS A 4 -18.78 -2.13 21.27
C HIS A 4 -19.62 -2.59 20.08
N SER A 5 -20.05 -1.63 19.25
CA SER A 5 -20.56 -2.01 17.93
C SER A 5 -19.39 -2.55 17.10
N HIS A 6 -19.53 -3.76 16.59
CA HIS A 6 -18.57 -4.40 15.69
C HIS A 6 -18.18 -3.44 14.54
N TRP A 7 -19.16 -2.66 14.07
CA TRP A 7 -18.97 -1.63 13.05
C TRP A 7 -18.06 -0.48 13.48
N ALA A 8 -18.21 0.07 14.69
CA ALA A 8 -17.36 1.17 15.16
C ALA A 8 -15.88 0.76 15.20
N GLY A 9 -15.59 -0.50 15.62
CA GLY A 9 -14.24 -1.04 15.60
C GLY A 9 -13.65 -1.16 14.19
N ILE A 10 -14.43 -1.66 13.23
CA ILE A 10 -14.02 -1.75 11.82
C ILE A 10 -13.76 -0.36 11.25
N LYS A 11 -14.66 0.60 11.48
CA LYS A 11 -14.54 1.97 11.00
C LYS A 11 -13.24 2.62 11.47
N TYR A 12 -12.91 2.49 12.75
CA TYR A 12 -11.71 3.09 13.33
C TYR A 12 -10.43 2.47 12.77
N LYS A 13 -10.38 1.13 12.69
CA LYS A 13 -9.24 0.40 12.11
C LYS A 13 -9.04 0.75 10.64
N LYS A 14 -10.13 0.82 9.86
CA LYS A 14 -10.09 1.18 8.44
C LYS A 14 -9.59 2.61 8.25
N ALA A 15 -10.11 3.57 9.00
CA ALA A 15 -9.67 4.97 8.91
C ALA A 15 -8.17 5.13 9.21
N ALA A 16 -7.66 4.44 10.24
CA ALA A 16 -6.24 4.48 10.57
C ALA A 16 -5.34 3.86 9.48
N ASN A 17 -5.79 2.78 8.85
CA ASN A 17 -5.08 2.18 7.72
C ASN A 17 -5.14 3.09 6.48
N ASP A 18 -6.29 3.70 6.21
CA ASP A 18 -6.52 4.59 5.07
C ASP A 18 -5.63 5.84 5.15
N ALA A 19 -5.50 6.43 6.34
CA ALA A 19 -4.61 7.56 6.58
C ALA A 19 -3.13 7.24 6.27
N LYS A 20 -2.68 5.99 6.53
CA LYS A 20 -1.31 5.56 6.28
C LYS A 20 -1.09 5.11 4.83
N ARG A 21 -2.15 4.64 4.17
CA ARG A 21 -2.11 4.02 2.84
C ARG A 21 -1.54 4.95 1.78
N GLY A 22 -1.96 6.22 1.74
CA GLY A 22 -1.46 7.17 0.74
C GLY A 22 0.07 7.28 0.70
N LYS A 23 0.72 7.41 1.86
CA LYS A 23 2.19 7.49 1.95
C LYS A 23 2.89 6.23 1.46
N VAL A 24 2.33 5.05 1.78
CA VAL A 24 2.88 3.77 1.36
C VAL A 24 2.77 3.61 -0.16
N TRP A 25 1.61 3.94 -0.74
CA TRP A 25 1.38 3.85 -2.18
C TRP A 25 2.33 4.76 -2.97
N SER A 26 2.52 6.00 -2.53
CA SER A 26 3.47 6.92 -3.18
C SER A 26 4.92 6.44 -3.08
N LYS A 27 5.29 5.68 -2.04
CA LYS A 27 6.63 5.08 -1.94
C LYS A 27 6.76 3.89 -2.90
N VAL A 28 5.79 2.99 -2.91
CA VAL A 28 5.77 1.81 -3.79
C VAL A 28 5.78 2.22 -5.27
N ALA A 29 4.94 3.17 -5.66
CA ALA A 29 4.91 3.68 -7.03
C ALA A 29 6.27 4.22 -7.49
N ARG A 30 6.96 5.00 -6.65
CA ARG A 30 8.31 5.50 -6.96
C ARG A 30 9.32 4.36 -7.12
N MET A 31 9.26 3.33 -6.27
CA MET A 31 10.18 2.19 -6.38
C MET A 31 9.94 1.39 -7.67
N ILE A 32 8.69 1.16 -8.06
CA ILE A 32 8.34 0.49 -9.33
C ILE A 32 8.86 1.29 -10.52
N ILE A 33 8.67 2.62 -10.53
CA ILE A 33 9.15 3.48 -11.61
C ILE A 33 10.68 3.42 -11.74
N VAL A 34 11.41 3.46 -10.62
CA VAL A 34 12.87 3.38 -10.63
C VAL A 34 13.35 2.00 -11.08
N ALA A 35 12.72 0.93 -10.59
CA ALA A 35 13.05 -0.43 -10.97
C ALA A 35 12.84 -0.66 -12.48
N ALA A 36 11.70 -0.20 -13.02
CA ALA A 36 11.39 -0.28 -14.45
C ALA A 36 12.35 0.55 -15.32
N LYS A 37 12.77 1.74 -14.85
CA LYS A 37 13.76 2.57 -15.55
C LYS A 37 15.13 1.90 -15.61
N ASN A 38 15.55 1.23 -14.54
CA ASN A 38 16.90 0.69 -14.44
C ASN A 38 17.04 -0.70 -15.09
N GLY A 39 16.03 -1.56 -14.98
CA GLY A 39 16.11 -2.96 -15.42
C GLY A 39 15.12 -3.35 -16.53
N GLY A 40 14.43 -2.38 -17.13
CA GLY A 40 13.39 -2.62 -18.12
C GLY A 40 12.03 -2.96 -17.49
N GLY A 41 10.97 -2.85 -18.30
CA GLY A 41 9.58 -2.94 -17.84
C GLY A 41 9.01 -4.36 -17.71
N ASP A 42 9.81 -5.40 -17.99
CA ASP A 42 9.38 -6.79 -17.85
C ASP A 42 9.63 -7.32 -16.42
N PRO A 43 8.59 -7.61 -15.63
CA PRO A 43 8.73 -8.13 -14.27
C PRO A 43 9.31 -9.54 -14.20
N ALA A 44 9.28 -10.32 -15.30
CA ALA A 44 9.87 -11.65 -15.35
C ALA A 44 11.40 -11.59 -15.50
N ALA A 45 11.90 -10.57 -16.20
CA ALA A 45 13.33 -10.36 -16.44
C ALA A 45 13.99 -9.44 -15.40
N ASN A 46 13.21 -8.63 -14.67
CA ASN A 46 13.71 -7.66 -13.70
C ASN A 46 13.34 -8.06 -12.27
N LEU A 47 14.29 -8.69 -11.55
CA LEU A 47 14.13 -9.10 -10.15
C LEU A 47 13.79 -7.95 -9.19
N ALA A 48 14.14 -6.70 -9.54
CA ALA A 48 13.83 -5.53 -8.71
C ALA A 48 12.39 -5.01 -8.91
N LEU A 49 11.65 -5.51 -9.91
CA LEU A 49 10.23 -5.20 -10.15
C LEU A 49 9.27 -6.19 -9.48
N ARG A 50 9.78 -7.28 -8.90
CA ARG A 50 9.00 -8.39 -8.33
C ARG A 50 9.06 -8.39 -6.81
#